data_AF-A0AAV0WNS4-F1
#
_entry.id   AF-A0AAV0WNS4-F1
#
_cell.length_a   1.000
_cell.length_b   1.000
_cell.length_c   1.000
_cell.angle_alpha   90.00
_cell.angle_beta   90.00
_cell.angle_gamma   90.00
#
_symmetry.space_group_name_H-M   'P 1'
#
loop_
_entity.id
_entity.type
_entity.pdbx_description
1 polymer ?
#
loop_
_entity_poly.entity_id
_entity_poly.type
_entity_poly.pdbx_seq_one_letter_code
_entity_poly.pdbx_strand_id
1 'polypeptide(L)'
;MFDIINDFSLDYMHMLCLGVTKKLLFLWMNGPSNVRLPSWKIRELSDLAINLKSDFPCDFSRKPRKFEEVARFKATEFRSILIYYGFVILKDIITDDCYKHFKALSIAMTILLSPQHVSLKQYAHDLL
;
A
#
# COMPACT_ATOMS: atom_id res chain seq x y z
N MET A 1 -19.07 31.35 -2.69
CA MET A 1 -19.93 30.17 -2.58
C MET A 1 -18.98 28.99 -2.52
N PHE A 2 -19.01 28.22 -1.43
CA PHE A 2 -18.10 27.08 -1.23
C PHE A 2 -18.53 25.93 -2.13
N ASP A 3 -17.66 25.49 -3.04
CA ASP A 3 -17.89 24.37 -3.94
C ASP A 3 -17.27 23.11 -3.32
N ILE A 4 -18.11 22.21 -2.81
CA ILE A 4 -17.68 20.98 -2.14
C ILE A 4 -16.84 20.08 -3.07
N ILE A 5 -16.97 20.21 -4.39
CA ILE A 5 -16.25 19.40 -5.38
C ILE A 5 -14.87 20.00 -5.67
N ASN A 6 -14.78 21.32 -5.79
CA ASN A 6 -13.55 22.01 -6.24
C ASN A 6 -12.73 22.62 -5.08
N ASP A 7 -13.37 22.97 -3.96
CA ASP A 7 -12.72 23.62 -2.81
C ASP A 7 -12.24 22.61 -1.75
N PHE A 8 -12.63 21.34 -1.85
CA PHE A 8 -12.12 20.30 -0.97
C PHE A 8 -10.84 19.69 -1.55
N SER A 9 -9.71 19.91 -0.88
CA SER A 9 -8.46 19.25 -1.25
C SER A 9 -8.62 17.74 -1.07
N LEU A 10 -8.48 16.99 -2.16
CA LEU A 10 -8.47 15.53 -2.13
C LEU A 10 -7.23 15.07 -1.35
N ASP A 11 -7.42 14.71 -0.07
CA ASP A 11 -6.31 14.28 0.76
C ASP A 11 -5.90 12.85 0.43
N TYR A 12 -4.71 12.72 -0.15
CA TYR A 12 -3.99 11.49 -0.42
C TYR A 12 -4.02 10.51 0.76
N MET A 13 -3.89 11.01 1.99
CA MET A 13 -3.86 10.17 3.19
C MET A 13 -5.17 9.39 3.38
N HIS A 14 -6.30 10.07 3.23
CA HIS A 14 -7.62 9.47 3.45
C HIS A 14 -8.07 8.62 2.27
N MET A 15 -7.91 9.12 1.04
CA MET A 15 -8.40 8.42 -0.14
C MET A 15 -7.55 7.20 -0.48
N LEU A 16 -6.23 7.33 -0.42
CA LEU A 16 -5.35 6.28 -0.90
C LEU A 16 -4.79 5.41 0.21
N CYS A 17 -4.21 5.99 1.26
CA CYS A 17 -3.59 5.20 2.33
C CYS A 17 -4.67 4.49 3.16
N LEU A 18 -5.64 5.24 3.70
CA LEU A 18 -6.72 4.69 4.52
C LEU A 18 -7.90 4.13 3.70
N GLY A 19 -8.06 4.57 2.46
CA GLY A 19 -9.07 4.04 1.53
C GLY A 19 -8.54 2.84 0.77
N VAL A 20 -7.85 3.05 -0.35
CA VAL A 20 -7.46 1.99 -1.29
C VAL A 20 -6.50 0.97 -0.68
N THR A 21 -5.38 1.41 -0.12
CA THR A 21 -4.31 0.51 0.37
C THR A 21 -4.79 -0.35 1.53
N LYS A 22 -5.48 0.28 2.50
CA LYS A 22 -6.11 -0.44 3.61
C LYS A 22 -7.13 -1.45 3.09
N LYS A 23 -7.99 -1.06 2.15
CA LYS A 23 -9.00 -1.97 1.57
C LYS A 23 -8.36 -3.17 0.86
N LEU A 24 -7.29 -2.97 0.10
CA LEU A 24 -6.55 -4.06 -0.56
C LEU A 24 -5.98 -5.06 0.45
N LEU A 25 -5.30 -4.57 1.49
CA LEU A 25 -4.73 -5.45 2.52
C LEU A 25 -5.82 -6.21 3.29
N PHE A 26 -6.94 -5.55 3.60
CA PHE A 26 -8.08 -6.19 4.24
C PHE A 26 -8.74 -7.24 3.36
N LEU A 27 -8.82 -7.00 2.06
CA LEU A 27 -9.34 -7.96 1.09
C LEU A 27 -8.48 -9.23 1.08
N TRP A 28 -7.16 -9.10 1.13
CA TRP A 28 -6.27 -10.25 1.16
C TRP A 28 -6.28 -10.99 2.51
N MET A 29 -6.59 -10.33 3.63
CA MET A 29 -6.64 -11.02 4.93
C MET A 29 -8.00 -11.61 5.27
N ASN A 30 -9.07 -10.87 4.98
CA ASN A 30 -10.42 -11.14 5.48
C ASN A 30 -11.46 -11.21 4.35
N GLY A 31 -11.05 -11.05 3.10
CA GLY A 31 -11.95 -11.04 1.95
C GLY A 31 -12.46 -12.43 1.54
N PRO A 32 -13.06 -12.52 0.34
CA PRO A 32 -13.56 -13.77 -0.19
C PRO A 32 -12.43 -14.77 -0.51
N SER A 33 -12.76 -16.05 -0.54
CA SER A 33 -11.78 -17.15 -0.63
C SER A 33 -10.90 -17.13 -1.88
N ASN A 34 -11.33 -16.47 -2.96
CA ASN A 34 -10.58 -16.37 -4.22
C ASN A 34 -9.33 -15.47 -4.10
N VAL A 35 -9.32 -14.52 -3.18
CA VAL A 35 -8.21 -13.55 -2.98
C VAL A 35 -7.65 -13.57 -1.56
N ARG A 36 -8.34 -14.24 -0.63
CA ARG A 36 -7.94 -14.32 0.77
C ARG A 36 -6.75 -15.26 0.95
N LEU A 37 -5.74 -14.77 1.64
CA LEU A 37 -4.56 -15.52 2.05
C LEU A 37 -4.91 -16.50 3.17
N PRO A 38 -4.36 -17.72 3.12
CA PRO A 38 -4.44 -18.64 4.25
C PRO A 38 -3.61 -18.10 5.42
N SER A 39 -3.98 -18.47 6.65
CA SER A 39 -3.36 -17.93 7.87
C SER A 39 -1.84 -18.13 7.95
N TRP A 40 -1.31 -19.20 7.35
CA TRP A 40 0.14 -19.46 7.31
C TRP A 40 0.88 -18.46 6.41
N LYS A 41 0.29 -18.04 5.27
CA LYS A 41 0.85 -16.97 4.42
C LYS A 41 0.79 -15.61 5.09
N ILE A 42 -0.24 -15.35 5.89
CA ILE A 42 -0.32 -14.11 6.69
C ILE A 42 0.82 -14.08 7.72
N ARG A 43 1.12 -15.21 8.36
CA ARG A 43 2.25 -15.32 9.29
C ARG A 43 3.59 -15.13 8.58
N GLU A 44 3.77 -15.75 7.43
CA GLU A 44 4.96 -15.56 6.59
C GLU A 44 5.15 -14.09 6.20
N LEU A 45 4.08 -13.40 5.78
CA LEU A 45 4.08 -11.97 5.50
C LEU A 45 4.48 -11.13 6.73
N SER A 46 3.98 -11.49 7.91
CA SER A 46 4.36 -10.86 9.17
C SER A 46 5.83 -11.07 9.51
N ASP A 47 6.36 -12.28 9.30
CA ASP A 47 7.76 -12.60 9.56
C ASP A 47 8.68 -11.81 8.62
N LEU A 48 8.33 -11.72 7.34
CA LEU A 48 9.03 -10.87 6.37
C LEU A 48 9.03 -9.40 6.81
N ALA A 49 7.89 -8.88 7.26
CA ALA A 49 7.80 -7.51 7.75
C ALA A 49 8.65 -7.26 9.00
N ILE A 50 8.66 -8.21 9.95
CA ILE A 50 9.48 -8.12 11.16
C ILE A 50 10.97 -8.22 10.84
N ASN A 51 11.36 -9.05 9.88
CA ASN A 51 12.76 -9.15 9.46
C ASN A 51 13.27 -7.84 8.84
N LEU A 52 12.42 -7.09 8.13
CA LEU A 52 12.77 -5.76 7.61
C LEU A 52 12.95 -4.69 8.70
N LYS A 53 12.53 -4.95 9.95
CA LYS A 53 12.51 -3.94 11.02
C LYS A 53 13.90 -3.47 11.45
N SER A 54 14.92 -4.33 11.35
CA SER A 54 16.31 -3.99 11.69
C SER A 54 16.88 -2.97 10.71
N ASP A 55 16.58 -3.16 9.43
CA ASP A 55 17.18 -2.40 8.33
C ASP A 55 16.29 -1.21 7.91
N PHE A 56 15.14 -1.03 8.58
CA PHE A 56 14.20 0.02 8.25
C PHE A 56 14.74 1.41 8.66
N PRO A 57 14.73 2.40 7.74
CA PRO A 57 15.30 3.71 8.03
C PRO A 57 14.63 4.41 9.21
N CYS A 58 15.44 5.11 10.02
CA CYS A 58 14.94 5.84 11.20
C CYS A 58 14.07 7.05 10.86
N ASP A 59 14.14 7.55 9.62
CA ASP A 59 13.32 8.66 9.12
C ASP A 59 11.82 8.32 9.06
N PHE A 60 11.48 7.03 9.05
CA PHE A 60 10.09 6.61 9.12
C PHE A 60 9.59 6.61 10.56
N SER A 61 8.51 7.36 10.81
CA SER A 61 7.89 7.47 12.14
C SER A 61 7.37 6.16 12.73
N ARG A 62 7.18 5.12 11.91
CA ARG A 62 6.72 3.80 12.32
C ARG A 62 7.48 2.73 11.56
N LYS A 63 7.94 1.71 12.28
CA LYS A 63 8.61 0.54 11.70
C LYS A 63 7.59 -0.51 11.23
N PRO A 64 7.97 -1.37 10.26
CA PRO A 64 7.18 -2.55 9.91
C PRO A 64 6.84 -3.39 11.14
N ARG A 65 5.63 -3.93 11.13
CA ARG A 65 5.08 -4.78 12.19
C ARG A 65 4.17 -5.85 11.61
N LYS A 66 3.74 -6.74 12.49
CA LYS A 66 2.90 -7.89 12.18
C LYS A 66 1.61 -7.50 11.45
N PHE A 67 1.31 -8.21 10.37
CA PHE A 67 0.13 -8.01 9.53
C PHE A 67 -1.17 -8.49 10.23
N GLU A 68 -1.09 -9.31 11.28
CA GLU A 68 -2.23 -9.60 12.16
C GLU A 68 -2.80 -8.33 12.83
N GLU A 69 -1.98 -7.28 12.97
CA GLU A 69 -2.40 -5.99 13.53
C GLU A 69 -2.82 -4.97 12.47
N VAL A 70 -2.98 -5.36 11.19
CA VAL A 70 -3.24 -4.42 10.08
C VAL A 70 -4.44 -3.50 10.34
N ALA A 71 -5.42 -3.97 11.10
CA ALA A 71 -6.59 -3.17 11.44
C ALA A 71 -6.27 -1.93 12.29
N ARG A 72 -5.14 -1.97 13.00
CA ARG A 72 -4.61 -0.89 13.84
C ARG A 72 -3.54 -0.06 13.13
N PHE A 73 -3.25 -0.34 11.86
CA PHE A 73 -2.26 0.43 11.10
C PHE A 73 -2.75 1.85 10.88
N LYS A 74 -1.80 2.79 10.95
CA LYS A 74 -2.03 4.20 10.65
C LYS A 74 -1.74 4.46 9.17
N ALA A 75 -2.24 5.58 8.66
CA ALA A 75 -2.07 5.96 7.26
C ALA A 75 -0.61 5.95 6.80
N THR A 76 0.33 6.38 7.65
CA THR A 76 1.75 6.37 7.32
C THR A 76 2.30 4.96 7.10
N GLU A 77 1.77 3.95 7.79
CA GLU A 77 2.21 2.55 7.61
C GLU A 77 1.67 1.99 6.29
N PHE A 78 0.41 2.30 5.95
CA PHE A 78 -0.15 1.96 4.64
C PHE A 78 0.63 2.64 3.51
N ARG A 79 1.01 3.92 3.67
CA ARG A 79 1.90 4.63 2.74
C ARG A 79 3.23 3.89 2.58
N SER A 80 3.84 3.49 3.69
CA SER A 80 5.13 2.79 3.68
C SER A 80 5.06 1.45 2.95
N ILE A 81 3.97 0.69 3.15
CA ILE A 81 3.70 -0.55 2.41
C ILE A 81 3.55 -0.23 0.93
N LEU A 82 2.68 0.73 0.58
CA LEU A 82 2.36 1.01 -0.80
C LEU A 82 3.60 1.41 -1.60
N ILE A 83 4.40 2.34 -1.10
CA ILE A 83 5.48 2.97 -1.88
C ILE A 83 6.82 2.27 -1.72
N TYR A 84 7.13 1.73 -0.53
CA TYR A 84 8.50 1.32 -0.22
C TYR A 84 8.64 -0.21 -0.16
N TYR A 85 8.13 -0.83 0.90
CA TYR A 85 8.48 -2.22 1.18
C TYR A 85 7.46 -3.25 0.69
N GLY A 86 6.27 -2.83 0.24
CA GLY A 86 5.22 -3.74 -0.24
C GLY A 86 5.64 -4.56 -1.45
N PHE A 87 6.46 -4.01 -2.36
CA PHE A 87 7.00 -4.76 -3.50
C PHE A 87 7.79 -5.99 -3.08
N VAL A 88 8.51 -5.89 -1.96
CA VAL A 88 9.40 -6.94 -1.46
C VAL A 88 8.57 -8.00 -0.74
N ILE A 89 7.76 -7.59 0.24
CA ILE A 89 7.08 -8.54 1.13
C ILE A 89 5.85 -9.20 0.52
N LEU A 90 5.22 -8.58 -0.49
CA LEU A 90 4.04 -9.16 -1.15
C LEU A 90 4.41 -10.10 -2.28
N LYS A 91 5.66 -10.03 -2.76
CA LYS A 91 6.15 -10.93 -3.81
C LYS A 91 6.06 -12.37 -3.31
N ASP A 92 5.51 -13.25 -4.14
CA ASP A 92 5.31 -14.69 -3.86
C ASP A 92 4.29 -15.01 -2.73
N ILE A 93 3.80 -14.00 -2.00
CA ILE A 93 2.74 -14.15 -0.98
C ILE A 93 1.35 -14.06 -1.62
N ILE A 94 1.05 -13.00 -2.37
CA ILE A 94 -0.25 -12.81 -3.04
C ILE A 94 -0.25 -13.42 -4.44
N THR A 95 -1.42 -13.55 -5.07
CA THR A 95 -1.52 -14.04 -6.45
C THR A 95 -0.86 -13.09 -7.44
N ASP A 96 -0.38 -13.61 -8.56
CA ASP A 96 0.29 -12.81 -9.60
C ASP A 96 -0.57 -11.66 -10.10
N ASP A 97 -1.88 -11.88 -10.27
CA ASP A 97 -2.83 -10.84 -10.68
C ASP A 97 -2.95 -9.73 -9.62
N CYS A 98 -3.08 -10.11 -8.34
CA CYS A 98 -3.12 -9.14 -7.24
C CYS A 98 -1.82 -8.37 -7.12
N TYR A 99 -0.68 -9.05 -7.32
CA TYR A 99 0.64 -8.42 -7.32
C TYR A 99 0.80 -7.46 -8.49
N LYS A 100 0.34 -7.82 -9.69
CA LYS A 100 0.35 -6.95 -10.86
C LYS A 100 -0.44 -5.67 -10.61
N HIS A 101 -1.65 -5.76 -10.07
CA HIS A 101 -2.46 -4.59 -9.72
C HIS A 101 -1.83 -3.74 -8.62
N PHE A 102 -1.28 -4.38 -7.58
CA PHE A 102 -0.56 -3.66 -6.53
C PHE A 102 0.65 -2.89 -7.08
N LYS A 103 1.44 -3.52 -7.95
CA LYS A 103 2.59 -2.89 -8.61
C LYS A 103 2.15 -1.69 -9.45
N ALA A 104 1.11 -1.82 -10.26
CA ALA A 104 0.59 -0.73 -11.08
C ALA A 104 0.20 0.47 -10.22
N LEU A 105 -0.59 0.25 -9.16
CA LEU A 105 -0.97 1.27 -8.21
C LEU A 105 0.25 1.92 -7.54
N SER A 106 1.19 1.12 -7.04
CA SER A 106 2.38 1.62 -6.36
C SER A 106 3.26 2.47 -7.27
N ILE A 107 3.48 2.04 -8.51
CA ILE A 107 4.27 2.78 -9.50
C ILE A 107 3.56 4.09 -9.87
N ALA A 108 2.27 4.03 -10.19
CA ALA A 108 1.48 5.22 -10.52
C ALA A 108 1.56 6.25 -9.39
N MET A 109 1.40 5.81 -8.14
CA MET A 109 1.45 6.69 -6.98
C MET A 109 2.86 7.21 -6.71
N THR A 110 3.90 6.41 -6.92
CA THR A 110 5.30 6.87 -6.81
C THR A 110 5.57 7.99 -7.82
N ILE A 111 5.10 7.86 -9.06
CA ILE A 111 5.22 8.91 -10.08
C ILE A 111 4.45 10.16 -9.66
N LEU A 112 3.18 10.02 -9.27
CA LEU A 112 2.30 11.15 -8.93
C LEU A 112 2.74 11.92 -7.69
N LEU A 113 3.44 11.27 -6.75
CA LEU A 113 3.92 11.89 -5.51
C LEU A 113 5.34 12.44 -5.62
N SER A 114 6.08 12.11 -6.68
CA SER A 114 7.45 12.55 -6.88
C SER A 114 7.52 13.71 -7.87
N PRO A 115 7.99 14.90 -7.46
CA PRO A 115 8.11 16.05 -8.35
C PRO A 115 9.13 15.86 -9.48
N GLN A 116 9.98 14.82 -9.40
CA GLN A 116 10.96 14.49 -10.44
C GLN A 116 10.35 13.75 -11.64
N HIS A 117 9.17 13.15 -11.49
CA HIS A 117 8.56 12.26 -12.49
C HIS A 117 7.38 12.90 -13.25
N VAL A 118 7.30 14.24 -13.30
CA VAL A 118 6.18 14.96 -13.94
C VAL A 118 5.99 14.58 -15.41
N SER A 119 7.08 14.28 -16.12
CA SER A 119 7.04 13.81 -17.51
C SER A 119 6.32 12.46 -17.69
N LEU A 120 6.25 11.64 -16.64
CA LEU A 120 5.60 10.32 -16.65
C LEU A 120 4.14 10.37 -16.18
N LYS A 121 3.57 11.57 -15.99
CA LYS A 121 2.20 11.72 -15.47
C LYS A 121 1.17 10.99 -16.33
N GLN A 122 1.29 11.05 -17.66
CA GLN A 122 0.37 10.34 -18.55
C GLN A 122 0.47 8.82 -18.36
N TYR A 123 1.69 8.29 -18.27
CA TYR A 123 1.92 6.88 -18.01
C TYR A 123 1.34 6.44 -16.65
N ALA A 124 1.43 7.28 -15.61
CA ALA A 124 0.79 7.00 -14.33
C ALA A 124 -0.75 6.98 -14.44
N HIS A 125 -1.35 7.80 -15.30
CA HIS A 125 -2.79 7.75 -15.58
C HIS A 125 -3.18 6.46 -16.30
N ASP A 126 -2.38 5.97 -17.24
CA ASP A 126 -2.67 4.74 -17.98
C ASP A 126 -2.55 3.47 -17.12
N LEU A 127 -1.89 3.55 -15.95
CA LEU A 127 -1.72 2.46 -14.99
C LEU A 127 -2.88 2.31 -13.98
N LEU A 128 -3.72 3.34 -13.85
CA LEU A 128 -4.82 3.40 -12.86
C LEU A 128 -6.16 3.03 -13.49
#